data_AF-A0A3D5PYI6-F1
#
_entry.id   AF-A0A3D5PYI6-F1
#
_cell.length_a   1.000
_cell.length_b   1.000
_cell.length_c   1.000
_cell.angle_alpha   90.00
_cell.angle_beta   90.00
_cell.angle_gamma   90.00
#
_symmetry.space_group_name_H-M   'P 1'
#
loop_
_entity.id
_entity.type
_entity.pdbx_description
1 polymer ?
#
loop_
_entity_poly.entity_id
_entity_poly.type
_entity_poly.pdbx_seq_one_letter_code
_entity_poly.pdbx_strand_id
1 'polypeptide(L)' 'YTEIRMEKMAHSLLADLDKETVDFVDNYEGTERIPDVLPTRVPNLLVNGSSGIAVGMATNIPP' A
#
# COMPACT_ATOMS: atom_id res chain seq x y z
N TYR A 1 -7.92 -20.70 14.44
CA TYR A 1 -7.16 -19.77 15.30
C TYR A 1 -5.88 -19.45 14.56
N THR A 2 -5.70 -18.19 14.14
CA THR A 2 -4.51 -17.75 13.41
C THR A 2 -4.01 -16.47 14.07
N GLU A 3 -2.70 -16.39 14.30
CA GLU A 3 -2.03 -15.21 14.83
C GLU A 3 -1.18 -14.58 13.73
N ILE A 4 -1.20 -13.26 13.64
CA ILE A 4 -0.45 -12.50 12.62
C ILE A 4 0.24 -11.29 13.26
N ARG A 5 1.38 -10.89 12.67
CA ARG A 5 2.11 -9.65 12.99
C ARG A 5 2.82 -9.14 11.75
N MET A 6 3.16 -7.84 11.74
CA MET A 6 3.94 -7.26 10.64
C MET A 6 5.36 -7.80 10.60
N GLU A 7 5.85 -8.04 9.39
CA GLU A 7 7.25 -8.33 9.13
C GLU A 7 8.10 -7.05 9.17
N LYS A 8 9.42 -7.19 9.37
CA LYS A 8 10.34 -6.05 9.38
C LYS A 8 10.29 -5.23 8.08
N MET A 9 10.03 -5.89 6.94
CA MET A 9 9.92 -5.23 5.63
C MET A 9 8.72 -4.27 5.56
N ALA A 10 7.61 -4.59 6.23
CA ALA A 10 6.40 -3.77 6.22
C ALA A 10 6.64 -2.37 6.81
N HIS A 11 7.55 -2.24 7.79
CA HIS A 11 7.91 -0.93 8.35
C HIS A 11 8.54 0.01 7.31
N SER A 12 9.25 -0.53 6.31
CA SER A 12 9.82 0.28 5.22
C SER A 12 8.77 0.85 4.26
N LEU A 13 7.57 0.27 4.22
CA LEU A 13 6.44 0.79 3.45
C LEU A 13 5.74 1.96 4.16
N LEU A 14 5.86 2.03 5.49
CA LEU A 14 5.20 3.03 6.34
C LEU A 14 6.18 4.06 6.90
N ALA A 15 7.44 4.04 6.46
CA ALA A 15 8.48 4.91 6.99
C ALA A 15 8.15 6.39 6.72
N ASP A 16 8.24 7.21 7.76
CA ASP A 16 8.02 8.67 7.70
C ASP A 16 6.59 9.09 7.27
N LEU A 17 5.60 8.20 7.41
CA LEU A 17 4.21 8.50 7.08
C LEU A 17 3.61 9.63 7.95
N ASP A 18 4.11 9.78 9.18
CA ASP A 18 3.71 10.80 10.14
C ASP A 18 4.33 12.18 9.89
N LYS A 19 5.21 12.31 8.89
CA LYS A 19 5.96 13.54 8.57
C LYS A 19 5.38 14.31 7.38
N GLU A 20 4.06 14.20 7.16
CA GLU A 20 3.36 14.91 6.07
C GLU A 20 3.98 14.62 4.69
N THR A 21 4.45 13.40 4.47
CA THR A 21 5.16 13.00 3.23
C THR A 21 4.22 12.64 2.08
N VAL A 22 2.94 12.45 2.36
CA VAL A 22 1.90 12.06 1.41
C VAL A 22 0.60 12.79 1.71
N ASP A 23 -0.23 12.95 0.69
CA ASP A 23 -1.58 13.47 0.87
C ASP A 23 -2.48 12.44 1.57
N PHE A 24 -3.46 12.95 2.31
CA PHE A 24 -4.49 12.13 2.94
C PHE A 24 -5.85 12.43 2.31
N VAL A 25 -6.67 11.41 2.19
CA VAL A 25 -8.06 11.46 1.72
C VAL A 25 -8.99 11.01 2.84
N ASP A 26 -10.24 11.47 2.79
CA ASP A 26 -11.24 11.03 3.76
C ASP A 26 -11.66 9.57 3.50
N ASN A 27 -11.96 8.85 4.58
CA ASN A 27 -12.62 7.56 4.47
C ASN A 27 -14.06 7.71 3.95
N TYR A 28 -14.76 6.58 3.70
CA TYR A 28 -16.11 6.59 3.14
C TYR A 28 -17.12 7.44 3.93
N GLU A 29 -16.96 7.55 5.25
CA GLU A 29 -17.87 8.29 6.14
C GLU A 29 -17.38 9.72 6.47
N GLY A 30 -16.18 10.11 6.02
CA GLY A 30 -15.59 11.42 6.34
C GLY A 30 -15.05 11.56 7.76
N THR A 31 -14.92 10.47 8.51
CA THR A 31 -14.54 10.46 9.94
C THR A 31 -13.06 10.22 10.17
N GLU A 32 -12.39 9.52 9.26
CA GLU A 32 -10.97 9.16 9.36
C GLU A 32 -10.22 9.60 8.11
N ARG A 33 -8.90 9.72 8.25
CA ARG A 33 -7.99 10.11 7.16
C ARG A 33 -7.15 8.90 6.74
N ILE A 34 -7.08 8.65 5.44
CA ILE A 34 -6.34 7.54 4.82
C ILE A 34 -5.27 8.13 3.91
N PRO A 35 -4.01 7.65 3.93
CA PRO A 35 -3.00 8.11 2.99
C PRO A 35 -3.36 7.70 1.56
N ASP A 36 -3.19 8.62 0.60
CA ASP A 36 -3.49 8.36 -0.82
C ASP A 36 -2.49 7.36 -1.44
N VAL A 37 -1.22 7.47 -1.01
CA VAL A 37 -0.14 6.54 -1.37
C VAL A 37 0.71 6.21 -0.15
N LEU A 38 1.45 5.09 -0.20
CA LEU A 38 2.42 4.75 0.85
C LEU A 38 3.82 5.31 0.49
N PRO A 39 4.56 5.90 1.45
CA PRO A 39 5.91 6.43 1.24
C PRO A 39 6.97 5.32 1.18
N THR A 40 6.77 4.33 0.31
CA THR A 40 7.66 3.17 0.20
C THR A 40 9.06 3.57 -0.25
N ARG A 41 10.08 2.99 0.39
CA ARG A 41 11.49 3.15 -0.01
C ARG A 41 11.95 2.08 -1.03
N VAL A 42 11.09 1.13 -1.36
CA VAL A 42 11.38 0.01 -2.27
C VAL A 42 10.32 -0.01 -3.38
N PRO A 43 10.69 -0.20 -4.65
CA PRO A 43 9.73 -0.30 -5.76
C PRO A 43 8.95 -1.62 -5.71
N ASN A 44 7.99 -1.72 -4.77
CA ASN A 44 7.29 -2.95 -4.41
C ASN A 44 6.55 -3.59 -5.59
N LEU A 45 6.02 -2.80 -6.51
CA LEU A 45 5.34 -3.30 -7.71
C LEU A 45 6.28 -4.13 -8.60
N LEU A 46 7.55 -3.76 -8.69
CA LEU A 46 8.54 -4.49 -9.48
C LEU A 46 9.12 -5.68 -8.72
N VAL A 47 9.16 -5.62 -7.39
CA VAL A 47 9.73 -6.68 -6.55
C VAL A 47 8.74 -7.82 -6.29
N ASN A 48 7.46 -7.49 -6.13
CA ASN A 48 6.41 -8.46 -5.79
C ASN A 48 5.42 -8.69 -6.93
N GLY A 49 5.38 -7.79 -7.91
CA GLY A 49 4.41 -7.88 -8.98
C GLY A 49 2.97 -7.59 -8.55
N SER A 50 2.03 -7.86 -9.46
CA SER A 50 0.60 -7.80 -9.20
C SER A 50 -0.16 -8.51 -10.32
N SER A 51 -1.21 -9.22 -9.95
CA SER A 51 -2.11 -9.89 -10.89
C SER A 51 -3.55 -9.49 -10.61
N GLY A 52 -4.25 -9.01 -11.65
CA GLY A 52 -5.59 -8.48 -11.50
C GLY A 52 -6.37 -8.47 -12.82
N ILE A 53 -7.69 -8.55 -12.72
CA ILE A 53 -8.61 -8.49 -13.85
C ILE A 53 -9.69 -7.47 -13.51
N ALA A 54 -9.88 -6.50 -14.38
CA ALA A 54 -10.94 -5.50 -14.31
C ALA A 54 -11.85 -5.61 -15.55
N VAL A 55 -12.94 -4.85 -15.59
CA VAL A 55 -13.85 -4.86 -16.74
C VAL A 55 -13.10 -4.36 -17.99
N GLY A 56 -12.83 -5.28 -18.92
CA GLY A 56 -12.14 -4.99 -20.18
C GLY A 56 -10.61 -4.91 -20.10
N MET A 57 -9.98 -5.18 -18.95
CA MET A 57 -8.53 -5.09 -18.77
C MET A 57 -7.99 -6.24 -17.90
N ALA A 58 -6.75 -6.66 -18.15
CA ALA A 58 -6.03 -7.61 -17.33
C ALA A 58 -4.59 -7.15 -17.12
N THR A 59 -4.03 -7.42 -15.93
CA THR A 59 -2.63 -7.15 -15.58
C THR A 59 -1.99 -8.38 -14.95
N ASN A 60 -0.74 -8.64 -15.30
CA ASN A 60 0.10 -9.66 -14.68
C ASN A 60 1.56 -9.18 -14.73
N ILE A 61 2.08 -8.80 -13.57
CA ILE A 61 3.48 -8.38 -13.39
C ILE A 61 4.11 -9.43 -12.48
N PRO A 62 5.17 -10.13 -12.93
CA PRO A 62 5.88 -11.10 -12.08
C PRO A 62 6.69 -10.38 -10.99
N PRO A 63 7.07 -11.10 -9.91
CA PRO A 63 8.13 -10.68 -9.00
C PRO A 63 9.50 -10.62 -9.69
#